data_AF-A0AAE2W7P3-F1
#
_entry.id   AF-A0AAE2W7P3-F1
#
_cell.length_a   1.000
_cell.length_b   1.000
_cell.length_c   1.000
_cell.angle_alpha   90.00
_cell.angle_beta   90.00
_cell.angle_gamma   90.00
#
_symmetry.space_group_name_H-M   'P 1'
#
loop_
_entity.id
_entity.type
_entity.pdbx_description
1 polymer ?
#
loop_
_entity_poly.entity_id
_entity_poly.type
_entity_poly.pdbx_seq_one_letter_code
_entity_poly.pdbx_strand_id
1 'polypeptide(L)' 'MHELVPLKRWGKPADIGSAAVFLASEQANYITGQQISVSGGFGV' A
#
# COMPACT_ATOMS: atom_id res chain seq x y z
N MET A 1 5.57 -19.17 -1.72
CA MET A 1 5.61 -17.71 -1.47
C MET A 1 5.02 -16.89 -2.61
N HIS A 2 5.36 -17.14 -3.88
CA HIS A 2 4.82 -16.35 -5.01
C HIS A 2 3.28 -16.38 -5.15
N GLU A 3 2.63 -17.47 -4.75
CA GLU A 3 1.15 -17.57 -4.79
C GLU A 3 0.43 -16.76 -3.70
N LEU A 4 1.12 -16.39 -2.62
CA LEU A 4 0.53 -15.65 -1.50
C LEU A 4 0.45 -14.14 -1.76
N VAL A 5 1.10 -13.66 -2.82
CA VAL A 5 1.08 -12.26 -3.24
C VAL A 5 0.31 -12.17 -4.56
N PRO A 6 -0.97 -11.74 -4.56
CA PRO A 6 -1.80 -11.64 -5.76
C PRO A 6 -1.16 -10.86 -6.92
N LEU A 7 -0.36 -9.84 -6.62
CA LEU A 7 0.36 -9.07 -7.63
C LEU A 7 1.56 -9.79 -8.26
N LYS A 8 1.89 -11.02 -7.82
CA LYS A 8 2.95 -11.90 -8.35
C LYS A 8 4.34 -11.27 -8.45
N ARG A 9 4.59 -10.23 -7.66
CA ARG A 9 5.89 -9.56 -7.55
C ARG A 9 6.17 -9.17 -6.11
N TRP A 10 7.45 -9.07 -5.78
CA TRP A 10 7.86 -8.45 -4.53
C TRP A 10 7.56 -6.95 -4.53
N GLY A 11 7.18 -6.45 -3.36
CA GLY A 11 7.09 -5.02 -3.10
C GLY A 11 8.47 -4.37 -3.19
N LYS A 12 8.51 -3.13 -3.64
CA LYS A 12 9.67 -2.25 -3.62
C LYS A 12 9.45 -1.18 -2.56
N PRO A 13 10.52 -0.59 -1.98
CA PRO A 13 10.37 0.53 -1.04
C PRO A 13 9.50 1.67 -1.58
N ALA A 14 9.57 1.91 -2.89
CA ALA A 14 8.74 2.90 -3.58
C ALA A 14 7.23 2.62 -3.49
N ASP A 15 6.78 1.37 -3.39
CA ASP A 15 5.35 1.05 -3.26
C ASP A 15 4.78 1.61 -1.94
N ILE A 16 5.54 1.48 -0.83
CA ILE A 16 5.19 2.09 0.46
C ILE A 16 5.29 3.62 0.36
N GLY A 17 6.37 4.12 -0.24
CA GLY A 17 6.62 5.56 -0.38
C GLY A 17 5.51 6.28 -1.12
N SER A 18 5.04 5.74 -2.24
CA SER A 18 3.91 6.31 -2.99
C SER A 18 2.62 6.36 -2.18
N ALA A 19 2.31 5.31 -1.41
CA ALA A 19 1.14 5.30 -0.54
C ALA A 19 1.24 6.34 0.59
N ALA A 20 2.40 6.48 1.20
CA ALA A 20 2.66 7.50 2.22
C ALA A 20 2.53 8.92 1.65
N VAL A 21 3.09 9.18 0.46
CA VAL A 21 2.98 10.47 -0.22
C VAL A 21 1.52 10.80 -0.56
N PHE A 22 0.75 9.83 -1.04
CA PHE A 22 -0.68 10.02 -1.27
C PHE A 22 -1.41 10.42 0.02
N LEU A 23 -1.18 9.67 1.11
CA LEU A 23 -1.80 9.95 2.41
C LEU A 23 -1.39 11.30 3.01
N ALA A 24 -0.18 11.78 2.71
CA ALA A 24 0.29 13.09 3.12
C ALA A 24 -0.17 14.24 2.20
N SER A 25 -0.78 13.93 1.05
CA SER A 25 -1.22 14.93 0.08
C SER A 25 -2.64 15.44 0.36
N GLU A 26 -2.99 16.58 -0.24
CA GLU A 26 -4.35 17.13 -0.17
C GLU A 26 -5.43 16.19 -0.76
N GLN A 27 -5.02 15.24 -1.62
CA GLN A 27 -5.95 14.27 -2.22
C GLN A 27 -6.54 13.30 -1.18
N ALA A 28 -5.90 13.16 -0.02
CA ALA A 28 -6.34 12.30 1.07
C ALA A 28 -7.00 13.08 2.23
N ASN A 29 -7.40 14.35 2.03
CA ASN A 29 -7.84 15.25 3.11
C ASN A 29 -9.08 14.81 3.93
N TYR A 30 -9.81 13.79 3.47
CA TYR A 30 -10.96 13.21 4.17
C TYR A 30 -10.71 11.78 4.66
N ILE A 31 -9.48 11.28 4.53
CA ILE A 31 -9.08 9.94 4.96
C ILE A 31 -8.40 10.06 6.33
N THR A 32 -9.03 9.53 7.37
CA THR A 32 -8.46 9.49 8.73
C THR A 32 -8.86 8.22 9.47
N GLY A 33 -8.05 7.83 10.46
CA GLY A 33 -8.29 6.65 11.31
C GLY A 33 -8.18 5.30 10.59
N GLN A 34 -7.65 5.25 9.37
CA GLN A 34 -7.55 4.03 8.58
C GLN A 34 -6.16 3.41 8.63
N GLN A 35 -6.11 2.07 8.66
CA GLN A 35 -4.89 1.31 8.38
C GLN A 35 -4.95 0.77 6.95
N ILE A 36 -4.05 1.25 6.09
CA ILE A 36 -3.98 0.83 4.68
C ILE A 36 -2.86 -0.19 4.49
N SER A 37 -3.20 -1.39 4.04
CA SER A 37 -2.22 -2.42 3.70
C SER A 37 -1.61 -2.19 2.31
N VAL A 38 -0.28 -2.15 2.24
CA VAL A 38 0.49 -2.00 1.00
C VAL A 38 1.37 -3.25 0.80
N SER A 39 0.72 -4.41 0.78
CA SER A 39 1.38 -5.73 0.80
C SER A 39 1.32 -6.47 -0.54
N GLY A 40 0.83 -5.82 -1.60
CA GLY A 40 0.56 -6.49 -2.88
C GLY A 40 -0.54 -7.56 -2.79
N GLY A 41 -1.41 -7.45 -1.78
CA GLY A 41 -2.50 -8.39 -1.48
C GLY A 41 -2.11 -9.54 -0.55
N PHE A 42 -0.89 -9.55 -0.01
CA PHE A 42 -0.48 -10.54 0.97
C PHE A 42 -1.20 -10.33 2.31
N GLY A 43 -1.85 -11.38 2.82
CA GLY A 43 -2.55 -11.35 4.11
C GLY A 43 -3.86 -10.56 4.12
N VAL A 44 -4.41 -10.26 2.94
CA VAL A 44 -5.78 -9.75 2.74
C VAL A 44 -6.75 -10.91 2.66
#